data_AF-A0A3D1XTC3-F1
#
_entry.id   AF-A0A3D1XTC3-F1
#
_cell.length_a   1.000
_cell.length_b   1.000
_cell.length_c   1.000
_cell.angle_alpha   90.00
_cell.angle_beta   90.00
_cell.angle_gamma   90.00
#
_symmetry.space_group_name_H-M   'P 1'
#
loop_
_entity.id
_entity.type
_entity.pdbx_description
1 polymer ?
#
loop_
_entity_poly.entity_id
_entity_poly.type
_entity_poly.pdbx_seq_one_letter_code
_entity_poly.pdbx_strand_id
1 'polypeptide(L)'
;MRIVLLTLVILFSQAVPSFAKCKLKDICTMMQKLDHFSILNACPNSAPLLKECKHVSEEGLPKLPTPEFVDNGDETITDKVNNLRWHKKGTDQRLTLKDAKGFANNENFAGSSEWRLPTLPELQTLLSPEKVVNASGKKSWINPIFDHSKAHYFWTTTTCDQVSVIEEIYQGKHQKKTCQKGDSAAWLVLFKVGSTLWFLTKDAKHRIWLVQNIQ
;
A
#
# COMPACT_ATOMS: atom_id res chain seq x y z
N MET A 1 -17.39 50.08 66.55
CA MET A 1 -16.76 50.06 65.20
C MET A 1 -16.39 48.61 64.88
N ARG A 2 -17.06 47.97 63.91
CA ARG A 2 -16.76 46.58 63.49
C ARG A 2 -15.98 46.64 62.17
N ILE A 3 -14.76 46.10 62.16
CA ILE A 3 -13.92 45.99 60.97
C ILE A 3 -14.23 44.64 60.31
N VAL A 4 -14.76 44.66 59.09
CA VAL A 4 -15.03 43.47 58.29
C VAL A 4 -13.79 43.20 57.43
N LEU A 5 -13.06 42.13 57.73
CA LEU A 5 -11.98 41.63 56.87
C LEU A 5 -12.59 40.83 55.71
N LEU A 6 -12.51 41.38 54.50
CA LEU A 6 -12.85 40.68 53.26
C LEU A 6 -11.66 39.80 52.83
N THR A 7 -11.76 38.49 53.05
CA THR A 7 -10.80 37.52 52.53
C THR A 7 -11.03 37.29 51.04
N LEU A 8 -10.10 37.78 50.21
CA LEU A 8 -10.06 37.54 48.77
C LEU A 8 -9.61 36.10 48.49
N VAL A 9 -10.54 35.23 48.11
CA VAL A 9 -10.24 33.85 47.69
C VAL A 9 -9.81 33.89 46.22
N ILE A 10 -8.50 33.77 45.99
CA ILE A 10 -7.92 33.64 44.65
C ILE A 10 -8.05 32.17 44.22
N LEU A 11 -9.02 31.88 43.36
CA LEU A 11 -9.15 30.58 42.68
C LEU A 11 -8.05 30.45 41.62
N PHE A 12 -6.94 29.78 41.96
CA PHE A 12 -5.98 29.31 40.96
C PHE A 12 -6.63 28.16 40.16
N SER A 13 -7.09 28.46 38.95
CA SER A 13 -7.40 27.43 37.95
C SER A 13 -6.11 26.78 37.47
N GLN A 14 -5.68 25.71 38.13
CA GLN A 14 -4.58 24.91 37.62
C GLN A 14 -5.03 24.27 36.29
N ALA A 15 -4.42 24.71 35.18
CA ALA A 15 -4.54 24.02 33.90
C ALA A 15 -3.98 22.61 34.10
N VAL A 16 -4.86 21.61 34.04
CA VAL A 16 -4.44 20.21 34.08
C VAL A 16 -3.44 19.99 32.94
N PRO A 17 -2.24 19.45 33.19
CA PRO A 17 -1.29 19.18 32.13
C PRO A 17 -1.97 18.33 31.05
N SER A 18 -1.83 18.74 29.79
CA SER A 18 -2.42 18.10 28.59
C SER A 18 -2.14 16.58 28.49
N PHE A 19 -1.18 16.08 29.26
CA PHE A 19 -0.69 14.69 29.26
C PHE A 19 -1.62 13.65 29.89
N ALA A 20 -2.72 14.05 30.56
CA ALA A 20 -3.67 13.12 31.17
C ALA A 20 -4.36 12.16 30.18
N LYS A 21 -4.26 12.41 28.86
CA LYS A 21 -4.83 11.59 27.78
C LYS A 21 -3.81 10.67 27.08
N CYS A 22 -2.59 10.51 27.58
CA CYS A 22 -1.56 9.71 26.90
C CYS A 22 -1.62 8.21 27.23
N LYS A 23 -2.81 7.58 27.12
CA LYS A 23 -2.96 6.12 27.25
C LYS A 23 -2.74 5.44 25.90
N LEU A 24 -2.38 4.14 25.91
CA LEU A 24 -2.11 3.37 24.68
C LEU A 24 -3.19 3.58 23.60
N LYS A 25 -4.48 3.42 23.95
CA LYS A 25 -5.60 3.62 23.02
C LYS A 25 -5.63 5.01 22.39
N ASP A 26 -5.35 6.04 23.18
CA ASP A 26 -5.35 7.44 22.73
C ASP A 26 -4.15 7.70 21.82
N ILE A 27 -2.96 7.20 22.20
CA ILE A 27 -1.74 7.24 21.39
C ILE A 27 -1.95 6.53 20.04
N CYS A 28 -2.54 5.34 20.03
CA CYS A 28 -2.83 4.61 18.79
C CYS A 28 -3.84 5.37 17.91
N THR A 29 -4.82 6.05 18.52
CA THR A 29 -5.77 6.92 17.80
C THR A 29 -5.05 8.14 17.21
N MET A 30 -4.11 8.73 17.94
CA MET A 30 -3.31 9.86 17.47
C MET A 30 -2.40 9.47 16.29
N MET A 31 -1.82 8.26 16.29
CA MET A 31 -1.01 7.74 15.18
C MET A 31 -1.74 7.65 13.85
N GLN A 32 -3.08 7.60 13.85
CA GLN A 32 -3.86 7.63 12.61
C GLN A 32 -3.83 8.99 11.91
N LYS A 33 -3.53 10.07 12.64
CA LYS A 33 -3.67 11.47 12.17
C LYS A 33 -2.40 12.29 12.29
N LEU A 34 -1.52 11.95 13.24
CA LEU A 34 -0.32 12.69 13.60
C LEU A 34 0.92 11.83 13.36
N ASP A 35 2.04 12.46 13.00
CA ASP A 35 3.34 11.81 12.93
C ASP A 35 3.92 11.56 14.34
N HIS A 36 4.94 10.70 14.43
CA HIS A 36 5.56 10.34 15.71
C HIS A 36 6.07 11.56 16.50
N PHE A 37 6.64 12.58 15.86
CA PHE A 37 7.17 13.74 16.57
C PHE A 37 6.04 14.61 17.13
N SER A 38 4.97 14.80 16.36
CA SER A 38 3.76 15.49 16.84
C SER A 38 3.15 14.79 18.06
N ILE A 39 3.15 13.46 18.07
CA ILE A 39 2.64 12.67 19.20
C ILE A 39 3.59 12.75 20.40
N LEU A 40 4.91 12.68 20.19
CA LEU A 40 5.88 12.85 21.27
C LEU A 40 5.84 14.26 21.86
N ASN A 41 5.57 15.29 21.06
CA ASN A 41 5.37 16.65 21.57
C ASN A 41 4.09 16.75 22.44
N ALA A 42 3.01 16.09 22.03
CA ALA A 42 1.77 16.03 22.80
C ALA A 42 1.84 15.08 24.01
N CYS A 43 2.69 14.04 23.93
CA CYS A 43 2.87 12.97 24.89
C CYS A 43 4.36 12.53 24.97
N PRO A 44 5.22 13.27 25.71
CA PRO A 44 6.68 13.11 25.72
C PRO A 44 7.21 11.71 26.08
N ASN A 45 6.45 10.95 26.88
CA ASN A 45 6.84 9.62 27.33
C ASN A 45 6.13 8.48 26.58
N SER A 46 5.48 8.77 25.46
CA SER A 46 4.71 7.79 24.71
C SER A 46 5.54 6.91 23.76
N ALA A 47 6.86 7.12 23.66
CA ALA A 47 7.71 6.38 22.74
C ALA A 47 7.56 4.84 22.81
N PRO A 48 7.48 4.19 24.00
CA PRO A 48 7.23 2.74 24.08
C PRO A 48 5.84 2.35 23.55
N LEU A 49 4.83 3.18 23.83
CA LEU A 49 3.44 2.95 23.41
C LEU A 49 3.28 3.09 21.89
N LEU A 50 4.07 3.95 21.24
CA LEU A 50 4.09 4.07 19.77
C LEU A 50 4.51 2.76 19.10
N LYS A 51 5.39 1.98 19.72
CA LYS A 51 5.78 0.65 19.24
C LYS A 51 4.64 -0.35 19.36
N GLU A 52 3.90 -0.31 20.47
CA GLU A 52 2.74 -1.19 20.73
C GLU A 52 1.57 -0.87 19.80
N CYS A 53 1.39 0.39 19.41
CA CYS A 53 0.39 0.81 18.42
C CYS A 53 0.76 0.45 16.99
N LYS A 54 2.00 0.04 16.74
CA LYS A 54 2.47 -0.31 15.41
C LYS A 54 1.91 -1.69 15.06
N HIS A 55 0.84 -1.73 14.27
CA HIS A 55 0.39 -2.95 13.58
C HIS A 55 1.44 -3.31 12.52
N VAL A 56 2.56 -3.88 12.96
CA VAL A 56 3.59 -4.43 12.09
C VAL A 56 3.44 -5.93 12.13
N SER A 57 2.91 -6.51 11.06
CA SER A 57 3.28 -7.89 10.74
C SER A 57 4.79 -7.90 10.47
N GLU A 58 5.56 -8.51 11.38
CA GLU A 58 6.96 -8.85 11.09
C GLU A 58 7.04 -10.00 10.08
N GLU A 59 5.94 -10.73 9.90
CA GLU A 59 5.76 -11.69 8.81
C GLU A 59 5.53 -10.95 7.49
N GLY A 60 6.48 -11.07 6.58
CA GLY A 60 6.33 -10.59 5.20
C GLY A 60 5.24 -11.35 4.45
N LEU A 61 4.76 -10.79 3.34
CA LEU A 61 3.83 -11.51 2.47
C LEU A 61 4.46 -12.78 1.90
N PRO A 62 3.68 -13.86 1.72
CA PRO A 62 4.17 -15.07 1.09
C PRO A 62 4.63 -14.74 -0.33
N LYS A 63 5.86 -15.14 -0.68
CA LYS A 63 6.35 -15.06 -2.05
C LYS A 63 5.72 -16.17 -2.87
N LEU A 64 5.16 -15.80 -4.01
CA LEU A 64 4.66 -16.78 -4.97
C LEU A 64 5.82 -17.46 -5.72
N PRO A 65 5.65 -18.72 -6.14
CA PRO A 65 6.62 -19.40 -6.99
C PRO A 65 6.82 -18.68 -8.32
N THR A 66 7.96 -18.96 -8.96
CA THR A 66 8.31 -18.39 -10.27
C THR A 66 7.24 -18.77 -11.31
N PRO A 67 6.66 -17.79 -12.02
CA PRO A 67 5.57 -18.03 -12.94
C PRO A 67 6.02 -18.71 -14.23
N GLU A 68 5.12 -19.47 -14.87
CA GLU A 68 5.27 -19.96 -16.25
C GLU A 68 4.19 -19.32 -17.11
N PHE A 69 4.55 -18.28 -17.85
CA PHE A 69 3.62 -17.51 -18.67
C PHE A 69 3.43 -18.09 -20.07
N VAL A 70 2.18 -18.22 -20.50
CA VAL A 70 1.77 -18.59 -21.85
C VAL A 70 0.78 -17.56 -22.39
N ASP A 71 1.07 -17.00 -23.56
CA ASP A 71 0.14 -16.15 -24.30
C ASP A 71 -0.98 -17.01 -24.90
N ASN A 72 -2.23 -16.66 -24.61
CA ASN A 72 -3.39 -17.40 -25.09
C ASN A 72 -3.83 -16.96 -26.50
N GLY A 73 -3.25 -15.90 -27.06
CA GLY A 73 -3.59 -15.37 -28.39
C GLY A 73 -4.88 -14.54 -28.43
N ASP A 74 -5.49 -14.28 -27.27
CA ASP A 74 -6.73 -13.52 -27.09
C ASP A 74 -6.54 -12.29 -26.19
N GLU A 75 -5.32 -11.73 -26.19
CA GLU A 75 -4.90 -10.60 -25.35
C GLU A 75 -4.91 -10.91 -23.83
N THR A 76 -4.84 -12.20 -23.48
CA THR A 76 -4.58 -12.66 -22.11
C THR A 76 -3.35 -13.56 -22.02
N ILE A 77 -2.76 -13.62 -20.82
CA ILE A 77 -1.60 -14.46 -20.52
C ILE A 77 -1.92 -15.34 -19.32
N THR A 78 -1.69 -16.64 -19.43
CA THR A 78 -1.85 -17.62 -18.36
C THR A 78 -0.54 -17.84 -17.63
N ASP A 79 -0.57 -17.74 -16.29
CA ASP A 79 0.46 -18.23 -15.39
C ASP A 79 0.05 -19.62 -14.87
N LYS A 80 0.68 -20.67 -15.42
CA LYS A 80 0.34 -22.05 -15.09
C LYS A 80 0.74 -22.47 -13.68
N VAL A 81 1.74 -21.81 -13.09
CA VAL A 81 2.28 -22.21 -11.79
C VAL A 81 1.42 -21.66 -10.67
N ASN A 82 0.94 -20.42 -10.83
CA ASN A 82 0.12 -19.74 -9.82
C ASN A 82 -1.39 -19.87 -10.08
N ASN A 83 -1.80 -20.54 -11.16
CA ASN A 83 -3.21 -20.66 -11.59
C ASN A 83 -3.89 -19.30 -11.77
N LEU A 84 -3.21 -18.38 -12.45
CA LEU A 84 -3.67 -17.01 -12.70
C LEU A 84 -3.76 -16.74 -14.19
N ARG A 85 -4.73 -15.95 -14.62
CA ARG A 85 -4.80 -15.39 -15.97
C ARG A 85 -4.77 -13.87 -15.87
N TRP A 86 -3.97 -13.25 -16.72
CA TRP A 86 -3.68 -11.83 -16.71
C TRP A 86 -4.17 -11.18 -18.00
N HIS A 87 -4.58 -9.91 -17.93
CA HIS A 87 -4.60 -9.08 -19.13
C HIS A 87 -3.18 -9.00 -19.69
N LYS A 88 -3.01 -9.07 -21.02
CA LYS A 88 -1.70 -8.91 -21.65
C LYS A 88 -1.13 -7.50 -21.50
N LYS A 89 -2.00 -6.51 -21.32
CA LYS A 89 -1.68 -5.09 -21.16
C LYS A 89 -2.42 -4.50 -19.97
N GLY A 90 -1.73 -3.69 -19.16
CA GLY A 90 -2.37 -2.86 -18.15
C GLY A 90 -3.25 -1.75 -18.76
N THR A 91 -4.24 -1.26 -18.01
CA THR A 91 -5.18 -0.27 -18.55
C THR A 91 -4.54 1.12 -18.69
N ASP A 92 -5.08 1.93 -19.60
CA ASP A 92 -4.62 3.32 -19.77
C ASP A 92 -5.24 4.30 -18.75
N GLN A 93 -6.33 3.89 -18.10
CA GLN A 93 -7.09 4.71 -17.16
C GLN A 93 -6.37 4.84 -15.81
N ARG A 94 -6.49 6.02 -15.19
CA ARG A 94 -6.00 6.28 -13.84
C ARG A 94 -7.17 6.40 -12.88
N LEU A 95 -7.25 5.50 -11.92
CA LEU A 95 -8.38 5.35 -11.00
C LEU A 95 -7.90 5.44 -9.55
N THR A 96 -8.77 5.92 -8.66
CA THR A 96 -8.57 5.72 -7.21
C THR A 96 -8.62 4.22 -6.91
N LEU A 97 -8.08 3.76 -5.78
CA LEU A 97 -8.13 2.31 -5.49
C LEU A 97 -9.58 1.80 -5.39
N LYS A 98 -10.50 2.63 -4.88
CA LYS A 98 -11.92 2.30 -4.81
C LYS A 98 -12.53 2.12 -6.21
N ASP A 99 -12.31 3.09 -7.08
CA ASP A 99 -12.86 3.05 -8.45
C ASP A 99 -12.20 1.94 -9.27
N ALA A 100 -10.93 1.65 -9.03
CA ALA A 100 -10.18 0.55 -9.63
C ALA A 100 -10.78 -0.82 -9.30
N LYS A 101 -11.16 -1.04 -8.03
CA LYS A 101 -11.89 -2.26 -7.61
C LYS A 101 -13.25 -2.34 -8.29
N GLY A 102 -13.98 -1.22 -8.36
CA GLY A 102 -15.25 -1.15 -9.06
C GLY A 102 -15.12 -1.43 -10.56
N PHE A 103 -14.08 -0.91 -11.21
CA PHE A 103 -13.78 -1.18 -12.61
C PHE A 103 -13.52 -2.66 -12.85
N ALA A 104 -12.63 -3.26 -12.06
CA ALA A 104 -12.27 -4.67 -12.21
C ALA A 104 -13.51 -5.59 -12.11
N ASN A 105 -14.36 -5.38 -11.10
CA ASN A 105 -15.56 -6.18 -10.86
C ASN A 105 -16.63 -6.07 -11.96
N ASN A 106 -16.57 -5.05 -12.82
CA ASN A 106 -17.50 -4.86 -13.93
C ASN A 106 -16.86 -5.16 -15.30
N GLU A 107 -15.58 -5.53 -15.33
CA GLU A 107 -14.87 -5.82 -16.57
C GLU A 107 -15.38 -7.16 -17.12
N ASN A 108 -15.76 -7.18 -18.39
CA ASN A 108 -16.02 -8.40 -19.13
C ASN A 108 -15.10 -8.45 -20.35
N PHE A 109 -14.10 -9.32 -20.29
CA PHE A 109 -13.02 -9.40 -21.27
C PHE A 109 -12.62 -10.85 -21.52
N ALA A 110 -12.28 -11.15 -22.78
CA ALA A 110 -11.87 -12.50 -23.23
C ALA A 110 -12.82 -13.63 -22.75
N GLY A 111 -14.13 -13.34 -22.74
CA GLY A 111 -15.19 -14.28 -22.36
C GLY A 111 -15.35 -14.51 -20.85
N SER A 112 -14.76 -13.68 -19.99
CA SER A 112 -14.84 -13.79 -18.53
C SER A 112 -15.18 -12.45 -17.87
N SER A 113 -15.95 -12.50 -16.77
CA SER A 113 -16.29 -11.35 -15.92
C SER A 113 -15.62 -11.38 -14.54
N GLU A 114 -14.82 -12.40 -14.23
CA GLU A 114 -14.24 -12.62 -12.89
C GLU A 114 -12.89 -11.92 -12.71
N TRP A 115 -12.76 -10.71 -13.27
CA TRP A 115 -11.54 -9.93 -13.20
C TRP A 115 -11.45 -9.17 -11.87
N ARG A 116 -10.25 -9.12 -11.31
CA ARG A 116 -9.94 -8.41 -10.07
C ARG A 116 -8.62 -7.67 -10.16
N LEU A 117 -8.39 -6.79 -9.18
CA LEU A 117 -7.06 -6.28 -8.92
C LEU A 117 -6.18 -7.37 -8.27
N PRO A 118 -4.88 -7.40 -8.60
CA PRO A 118 -3.93 -8.34 -8.03
C PRO A 118 -3.56 -7.92 -6.62
N THR A 119 -3.17 -8.90 -5.82
CA THR A 119 -2.37 -8.67 -4.61
C THR A 119 -0.94 -8.28 -5.00
N LEU A 120 -0.18 -7.78 -4.04
CA LEU A 120 1.20 -7.41 -4.28
C LEU A 120 2.11 -8.60 -4.68
N PRO A 121 2.05 -9.77 -4.01
CA PRO A 121 2.84 -10.92 -4.44
C PRO A 121 2.53 -11.37 -5.86
N GLU A 122 1.25 -11.35 -6.25
CA GLU A 122 0.83 -11.66 -7.63
C GLU A 122 1.40 -10.66 -8.63
N LEU A 123 1.25 -9.36 -8.41
CA LEU A 123 1.74 -8.38 -9.37
C LEU A 123 3.28 -8.37 -9.46
N GLN A 124 3.96 -8.73 -8.37
CA GLN A 124 5.42 -8.89 -8.35
C GLN A 124 5.89 -10.08 -9.19
N THR A 125 5.09 -11.12 -9.44
CA THR A 125 5.51 -12.23 -10.33
C THR A 125 5.68 -11.76 -11.78
N LEU A 126 5.03 -10.66 -12.17
CA LEU A 126 5.22 -10.08 -13.50
C LEU A 126 6.60 -9.40 -13.67
N LEU A 127 7.36 -9.20 -12.60
CA LEU A 127 8.68 -8.57 -12.67
C LEU A 127 9.70 -9.51 -13.34
N SER A 128 10.47 -8.96 -14.26
CA SER A 128 11.65 -9.58 -14.83
C SER A 128 12.85 -9.33 -13.90
N PRO A 129 13.77 -10.30 -13.73
CA PRO A 129 14.98 -10.14 -12.92
C PRO A 129 15.95 -9.09 -13.49
N GLU A 130 15.81 -8.76 -14.78
CA GLU A 130 16.58 -7.72 -15.45
C GLU A 130 15.68 -6.84 -16.33
N LYS A 131 16.23 -5.70 -16.76
CA LYS A 131 15.52 -4.77 -17.64
C LYS A 131 15.55 -5.28 -19.08
N VAL A 132 14.39 -5.70 -19.57
CA VAL A 132 14.20 -6.34 -20.88
C VAL A 132 13.34 -5.49 -21.80
N VAL A 133 13.39 -5.77 -23.11
CA VAL A 133 12.43 -5.20 -24.08
C VAL A 133 11.14 -6.02 -23.98
N ASN A 134 10.02 -5.34 -23.68
CA ASN A 134 8.71 -5.97 -23.54
C ASN A 134 7.94 -6.03 -24.88
N ALA A 135 6.75 -6.62 -24.88
CA ALA A 135 5.94 -6.81 -26.09
C ALA A 135 5.57 -5.51 -26.82
N SER A 136 5.62 -4.37 -26.13
CA SER A 136 5.41 -3.04 -26.72
C SER A 136 6.67 -2.43 -27.36
N GLY A 137 7.80 -3.14 -27.34
CA GLY A 137 9.12 -2.64 -27.78
C GLY A 137 9.79 -1.67 -26.81
N LYS A 138 9.31 -1.51 -25.58
CA LYS A 138 9.91 -0.60 -24.57
C LYS A 138 10.72 -1.38 -23.54
N LYS A 139 11.80 -0.76 -23.01
CA LYS A 139 12.61 -1.37 -21.95
C LYS A 139 11.98 -1.15 -20.57
N SER A 140 11.67 -2.23 -19.87
CA SER A 140 11.15 -2.23 -18.50
C SER A 140 11.53 -3.51 -17.75
N TRP A 141 11.20 -3.58 -16.46
CA TRP A 141 11.40 -4.73 -15.59
C TRP A 141 10.17 -5.63 -15.54
N ILE A 142 9.35 -5.68 -16.59
CA ILE A 142 8.22 -6.62 -16.69
C ILE A 142 8.64 -7.77 -17.58
N ASN A 143 8.08 -8.96 -17.36
CA ASN A 143 8.32 -10.10 -18.24
C ASN A 143 8.01 -9.72 -19.71
N PRO A 144 8.87 -10.11 -20.69
CA PRO A 144 8.76 -9.65 -22.07
C PRO A 144 7.42 -9.91 -22.76
N ILE A 145 6.66 -10.92 -22.31
CA ILE A 145 5.38 -11.31 -22.95
C ILE A 145 4.27 -10.26 -22.75
N PHE A 146 4.38 -9.42 -21.71
CA PHE A 146 3.40 -8.38 -21.40
C PHE A 146 3.67 -7.08 -22.18
N ASP A 147 2.61 -6.39 -22.59
CA ASP A 147 2.69 -5.04 -23.15
C ASP A 147 2.71 -4.01 -22.02
N HIS A 148 3.85 -3.34 -21.89
CA HIS A 148 4.01 -2.19 -20.99
C HIS A 148 4.66 -1.01 -21.72
N SER A 149 3.86 -0.31 -22.50
CA SER A 149 4.30 0.86 -23.28
C SER A 149 4.56 2.13 -22.47
N LYS A 150 3.97 2.28 -21.28
CA LYS A 150 4.01 3.55 -20.53
C LYS A 150 4.40 3.36 -19.07
N ALA A 151 5.28 4.25 -18.62
CA ALA A 151 5.87 4.28 -17.31
C ALA A 151 4.89 4.65 -16.19
N HIS A 152 4.25 3.68 -15.54
CA HIS A 152 3.24 3.97 -14.52
C HIS A 152 3.28 3.02 -13.33
N TYR A 153 2.67 3.50 -12.24
CA TYR A 153 2.37 2.72 -11.04
C TYR A 153 1.07 1.94 -11.26
N PHE A 154 1.08 0.69 -10.83
CA PHE A 154 -0.07 -0.21 -10.90
C PHE A 154 -0.56 -0.56 -9.50
N TRP A 155 -1.84 -0.34 -9.25
CA TRP A 155 -2.48 -0.67 -7.98
C TRP A 155 -2.41 -2.17 -7.68
N THR A 156 -2.23 -2.47 -6.39
CA THR A 156 -2.54 -3.78 -5.81
C THR A 156 -3.62 -3.63 -4.76
N THR A 157 -4.25 -4.73 -4.37
CA THR A 157 -5.19 -4.76 -3.24
C THR A 157 -4.50 -4.77 -1.88
N THR A 158 -3.18 -4.97 -1.85
CA THR A 158 -2.41 -5.11 -0.62
C THR A 158 -2.24 -3.78 0.09
N THR A 159 -2.86 -3.63 1.26
CA THR A 159 -2.78 -2.42 2.07
C THR A 159 -1.56 -2.41 2.99
N CYS A 160 -1.25 -1.25 3.56
CA CYS A 160 -0.21 -1.15 4.56
C CYS A 160 -0.59 -1.76 5.92
N ASP A 161 -1.87 -2.08 6.12
CA ASP A 161 -2.34 -2.84 7.29
C ASP A 161 -1.95 -4.32 7.18
N GLN A 162 -2.04 -4.87 5.97
CA GLN A 162 -1.66 -6.26 5.69
C GLN A 162 -0.14 -6.47 5.73
N VAL A 163 0.63 -5.51 5.18
CA VAL A 163 2.08 -5.51 5.28
C VAL A 163 2.61 -4.08 5.42
N SER A 164 3.27 -3.81 6.54
CA SER A 164 3.81 -2.48 6.83
C SER A 164 5.29 -2.32 6.45
N VAL A 165 5.96 -3.42 6.11
CA VAL A 165 7.37 -3.46 5.74
C VAL A 165 7.59 -4.36 4.53
N ILE A 166 8.29 -3.85 3.52
CA ILE A 166 8.71 -4.64 2.36
C ILE A 166 10.22 -4.53 2.21
N GLU A 167 10.83 -5.68 1.95
CA GLU A 167 12.25 -5.80 1.65
C GLU A 167 12.42 -6.26 0.20
N GLU A 168 13.16 -5.48 -0.59
CA GLU A 168 13.41 -5.77 -2.00
C GLU A 168 14.89 -5.55 -2.33
N ILE A 169 15.38 -6.23 -3.37
CA ILE A 169 16.68 -5.92 -3.97
C ILE A 169 16.43 -4.98 -5.14
N TYR A 170 16.80 -3.71 -4.97
CA TYR A 170 16.69 -2.70 -6.01
C TYR A 170 18.09 -2.25 -6.43
N GLN A 171 18.43 -2.44 -7.71
CA GLN A 171 19.75 -2.09 -8.26
C GLN A 171 20.91 -2.70 -7.47
N GLY A 172 20.78 -3.98 -7.08
CA GLY A 172 21.80 -4.70 -6.30
C GLY A 172 21.91 -4.26 -4.84
N LYS A 173 21.03 -3.38 -4.36
CA LYS A 173 21.01 -2.92 -2.97
C LYS A 173 19.75 -3.42 -2.28
N HIS A 174 19.93 -3.94 -1.07
CA HIS A 174 18.82 -4.23 -0.18
C HIS A 174 18.11 -2.93 0.22
N GLN A 175 16.82 -2.84 -0.05
CA GLN A 175 15.99 -1.72 0.36
C GLN A 175 14.88 -2.20 1.28
N LYS A 176 14.74 -1.51 2.40
CA LYS A 176 13.63 -1.67 3.34
C LYS A 176 12.70 -0.48 3.22
N LYS A 177 11.46 -0.74 2.84
CA LYS A 177 10.40 0.26 2.70
C LYS A 177 9.37 0.05 3.78
N THR A 178 8.93 1.13 4.40
CA THR A 178 7.95 1.08 5.50
C THR A 178 6.73 1.91 5.14
N CYS A 179 5.55 1.40 5.50
CA CYS A 179 4.28 2.09 5.39
C CYS A 179 3.50 1.95 6.69
N GLN A 180 3.16 3.07 7.32
CA GLN A 180 2.41 3.11 8.59
C GLN A 180 1.05 3.79 8.42
N LYS A 181 0.41 3.55 7.28
CA LYS A 181 -0.86 4.18 6.91
C LYS A 181 -2.05 3.22 6.99
N GLY A 182 -1.85 1.99 7.47
CA GLY A 182 -2.91 0.98 7.54
C GLY A 182 -3.65 0.85 6.20
N ASP A 183 -4.97 0.76 6.24
CA ASP A 183 -5.81 0.67 5.05
C ASP A 183 -5.97 1.97 4.25
N SER A 184 -5.45 3.09 4.77
CA SER A 184 -5.47 4.37 4.04
C SER A 184 -4.43 4.45 2.93
N ALA A 185 -3.50 3.48 2.84
CA ALA A 185 -2.55 3.34 1.76
C ALA A 185 -2.46 1.89 1.27
N ALA A 186 -2.12 1.73 0.00
CA ALA A 186 -1.85 0.44 -0.61
C ALA A 186 -0.50 0.44 -1.32
N TRP A 187 0.05 -0.74 -1.53
CA TRP A 187 1.29 -0.96 -2.27
C TRP A 187 1.03 -1.06 -3.78
N LEU A 188 2.01 -0.66 -4.57
CA LEU A 188 1.98 -0.60 -6.02
C LEU A 188 3.30 -1.10 -6.59
N VAL A 189 3.27 -1.57 -7.84
CA VAL A 189 4.48 -1.92 -8.61
C VAL A 189 4.71 -0.88 -9.71
N LEU A 190 5.96 -0.46 -9.87
CA LEU A 190 6.43 0.41 -10.96
C LEU A 190 7.36 -0.37 -11.89
N PHE A 191 6.83 -0.95 -12.97
CA PHE A 191 7.62 -1.79 -13.90
C PHE A 191 8.72 -1.05 -14.65
N LYS A 192 8.62 0.28 -14.85
CA LYS A 192 9.73 1.05 -15.48
C LYS A 192 11.03 0.93 -14.68
N VAL A 193 10.90 0.82 -13.37
CA VAL A 193 12.00 0.87 -12.41
C VAL A 193 12.20 -0.48 -11.72
N GLY A 194 11.20 -1.36 -11.70
CA GLY A 194 11.27 -2.67 -11.07
C GLY A 194 11.20 -2.57 -9.55
N SER A 195 10.31 -1.72 -9.04
CA SER A 195 10.31 -1.34 -7.62
C SER A 195 8.89 -1.17 -7.08
N THR A 196 8.71 -1.43 -5.79
CA THR A 196 7.43 -1.32 -5.09
C THR A 196 7.34 -0.03 -4.28
N LEU A 197 6.20 0.67 -4.31
CA LEU A 197 5.96 1.90 -3.55
C LEU A 197 4.55 1.87 -2.95
N TRP A 198 4.24 2.76 -2.00
CA TRP A 198 2.88 2.90 -1.47
C TRP A 198 2.33 4.30 -1.71
N PHE A 199 1.01 4.40 -1.91
CA PHE A 199 0.28 5.66 -2.07
C PHE A 199 -1.04 5.64 -1.30
N LEU A 200 -1.52 6.83 -0.92
CA LEU A 200 -2.83 6.99 -0.28
C LEU A 200 -3.96 6.58 -1.23
N THR A 201 -4.92 5.81 -0.73
CA THR A 201 -5.95 5.16 -1.55
C THR A 201 -7.06 6.10 -2.03
N LYS A 202 -7.28 7.22 -1.33
CA LYS A 202 -8.38 8.16 -1.60
C LYS A 202 -8.06 9.20 -2.67
N ASP A 203 -6.85 9.76 -2.65
CA ASP A 203 -6.50 10.93 -3.46
C ASP A 203 -5.67 10.57 -4.70
N ALA A 204 -4.92 9.47 -4.64
CA ALA A 204 -4.04 9.08 -5.72
C ALA A 204 -4.81 8.32 -6.81
N LYS A 205 -4.52 8.64 -8.08
CA LYS A 205 -5.03 7.92 -9.24
C LYS A 205 -3.90 7.24 -9.99
N HIS A 206 -3.94 5.91 -10.03
CA HIS A 206 -2.94 5.06 -10.67
C HIS A 206 -3.60 4.05 -11.61
N ARG A 207 -2.77 3.35 -12.40
CA ARG A 207 -3.24 2.38 -13.37
C ARG A 207 -3.51 1.05 -12.71
N ILE A 208 -4.12 0.15 -13.45
CA ILE A 208 -4.48 -1.18 -12.97
C ILE A 208 -4.02 -2.23 -13.97
N TRP A 209 -3.70 -3.39 -13.46
CA TRP A 209 -3.43 -4.58 -14.25
C TRP A 209 -4.36 -5.65 -13.73
N LEU A 210 -5.22 -6.21 -14.58
CA LEU A 210 -6.24 -7.14 -14.13
C LEU A 210 -5.73 -8.58 -14.16
N VAL A 211 -6.17 -9.32 -13.16
CA VAL A 211 -5.91 -10.74 -12.98
C VAL A 211 -7.22 -11.45 -12.64
N GLN A 212 -7.31 -12.72 -12.99
CA GLN A 212 -8.36 -13.61 -12.54
C GLN A 212 -7.73 -14.94 -12.12
N ASN A 213 -8.40 -15.68 -11.24
CA ASN A 213 -7.99 -17.05 -10.92
C ASN A 213 -8.43 -17.99 -12.05
N ILE A 214 -7.68 -19.06 -12.26
CA ILE A 214 -8.04 -20.18 -13.14
C ILE A 214 -8.37 -21.36 -12.22
N GLN A 215 -9.51 -22.01 -12.46
CA GLN A 215 -9.90 -23.24 -11.78
C GLN A 215 -9.19 -24.46 -12.37
#